data_AF-A0A1A8HTW4-F1
#
_entry.id   AF-A0A1A8HTW4-F1
#
_cell.length_a   1.000
_cell.length_b   1.000
_cell.length_c   1.000
_cell.angle_alpha   90.00
_cell.angle_beta   90.00
_cell.angle_gamma   90.00
#
_symmetry.space_group_name_H-M   'P 1'
#
loop_
_entity.id
_entity.type
_entity.pdbx_description
1 polymer ?
#
loop_
_entity_poly.entity_id
_entity_poly.type
_entity_poly.pdbx_seq_one_letter_code
_entity_poly.pdbx_strand_id
1 'polypeptide(L)'
;AANDSDDAMSYFGILQKIYNLFSASTQRWAILKSHVNLTLKMWSDTRWESKIKRIEPFRYEAAAVREALIKVVLKEKRLRSTKRHYSYEATDEPISDALKWLEVSFFNVAVDAALSAILERFTTLEDVGQKFAVLTNFPSLSDEELAEKCDALGTILEFNEKSDLDRKELVKEMKNFPSLPP
;
A
#
# COMPACT_ATOMS: atom_id res chain seq x y z
N ALA A 1 -3.05 9.18 -12.13
CA ALA A 1 -1.87 8.60 -11.45
C ALA A 1 -2.10 8.30 -9.96
N ALA A 2 -2.42 9.25 -9.09
CA ALA A 2 -2.61 8.97 -7.65
C ALA A 2 -3.97 8.34 -7.27
N ASN A 3 -4.89 8.20 -8.23
CA ASN A 3 -6.21 7.57 -8.03
C ASN A 3 -6.31 6.15 -8.63
N ASP A 4 -5.24 5.64 -9.26
CA ASP A 4 -5.23 4.34 -9.99
C ASP A 4 -4.45 3.24 -9.26
N SER A 5 -4.03 3.47 -8.01
CA SER A 5 -3.38 2.46 -7.19
C SER A 5 -4.34 2.02 -6.10
N ASP A 6 -4.75 0.75 -6.14
CA ASP A 6 -5.60 0.13 -5.13
C ASP A 6 -5.00 0.26 -3.72
N ASP A 7 -3.66 0.29 -3.62
CA ASP A 7 -2.93 0.47 -2.35
C ASP A 7 -3.09 1.87 -1.75
N ALA A 8 -3.06 2.91 -2.59
CA ALA A 8 -3.30 4.27 -2.14
C ALA A 8 -4.75 4.42 -1.67
N MET A 9 -5.69 3.79 -2.38
CA MET A 9 -7.10 3.75 -1.98
C MET A 9 -7.30 2.98 -0.67
N SER A 10 -6.55 1.90 -0.44
CA SER A 10 -6.54 1.15 0.81
C SER A 10 -5.98 1.97 1.98
N TYR A 11 -4.81 2.61 1.82
CA TYR A 11 -4.18 3.43 2.84
C TYR A 11 -5.06 4.63 3.23
N PHE A 12 -5.52 5.41 2.24
CA PHE A 12 -6.39 6.56 2.51
C PHE A 12 -7.77 6.14 3.04
N GLY A 13 -8.24 4.94 2.68
CA GLY A 13 -9.44 4.31 3.24
C GLY A 13 -9.28 3.98 4.73
N ILE A 14 -8.13 3.44 5.14
CA ILE A 14 -7.80 3.18 6.55
C ILE A 14 -7.79 4.49 7.35
N LEU A 15 -7.11 5.53 6.84
CA LEU A 15 -7.10 6.84 7.50
C LEU A 15 -8.52 7.42 7.65
N GLN A 16 -9.43 7.11 6.71
CA GLN A 16 -10.81 7.61 6.76
C GLN A 16 -11.61 6.86 7.81
N LYS A 17 -11.42 5.54 7.91
CA LYS A 17 -12.02 4.72 8.98
C LYS A 17 -11.57 5.20 10.36
N ILE A 18 -10.29 5.55 10.54
CA ILE A 18 -9.77 6.09 11.80
C ILE A 18 -10.42 7.44 12.12
N TYR A 19 -10.48 8.36 11.15
CA TYR A 19 -11.16 9.64 11.34
C TYR A 19 -12.64 9.45 11.71
N ASN A 20 -13.36 8.58 10.99
CA ASN A 20 -14.76 8.28 11.24
C ASN A 20 -14.97 7.67 12.65
N LEU A 21 -14.09 6.78 13.11
CA LEU A 21 -14.15 6.18 14.44
C LEU A 21 -14.12 7.25 15.55
N PHE A 22 -13.20 8.21 15.47
CA PHE A 22 -13.07 9.25 16.49
C PHE A 22 -14.14 10.34 16.36
N SER A 23 -14.48 10.76 15.15
CA SER A 23 -15.50 11.80 14.90
C SER A 23 -16.92 11.33 15.19
N ALA A 24 -17.18 10.02 15.21
CA ALA A 24 -18.48 9.45 15.58
C ALA A 24 -18.88 9.66 17.06
N SER A 25 -17.98 10.15 17.93
CA SER A 25 -18.30 10.40 19.33
C SER A 25 -17.46 11.52 19.93
N THR A 26 -18.12 12.46 20.61
CA THR A 26 -17.47 13.54 21.36
C THR A 26 -16.52 13.02 22.44
N GLN A 27 -16.83 11.87 23.04
CA GLN A 27 -15.97 11.21 24.03
C GLN A 27 -14.72 10.62 23.39
N ARG A 28 -14.85 9.97 22.22
CA ARG A 28 -13.70 9.42 21.47
C ARG A 28 -12.81 10.54 20.95
N TRP A 29 -13.42 11.62 20.44
CA TRP A 29 -12.71 12.82 20.03
C TRP A 29 -11.95 13.50 21.17
N ALA A 30 -12.52 13.54 22.38
CA ALA A 30 -11.82 14.05 23.56
C ALA A 30 -10.63 13.18 23.95
N ILE A 31 -10.75 11.85 23.87
CA ILE A 31 -9.63 10.92 24.07
C ILE A 31 -8.53 11.22 23.05
N LEU A 32 -8.87 11.31 21.77
CA LEU A 32 -7.91 11.63 20.73
C LEU A 32 -7.15 12.93 21.04
N LYS A 33 -7.87 14.03 21.31
CA LYS A 33 -7.26 15.33 21.64
C LYS A 33 -6.43 15.33 22.93
N SER A 34 -6.59 14.34 23.81
CA SER A 34 -5.72 14.20 24.98
C SER A 34 -4.37 13.53 24.66
N HIS A 35 -4.25 12.92 23.47
CA HIS A 35 -3.06 12.20 23.03
C HIS A 35 -2.33 12.91 21.88
N VAL A 36 -3.05 13.51 20.92
CA VAL A 36 -2.47 14.17 19.74
C VAL A 36 -2.54 15.70 19.84
N ASN A 37 -1.50 16.40 19.42
CA ASN A 37 -1.52 17.85 19.27
C ASN A 37 -1.99 18.25 17.87
N LEU A 38 -1.69 17.43 16.86
CA LEU A 38 -2.13 17.66 15.49
C LEU A 38 -3.57 17.17 15.28
N THR A 39 -4.39 18.01 14.68
CA THR A 39 -5.81 17.69 14.45
C THR A 39 -5.95 16.72 13.27
N LEU A 40 -6.60 15.59 13.51
CA LEU A 40 -7.05 14.68 12.47
C LEU A 40 -8.10 15.34 11.57
N LYS A 41 -7.85 15.38 10.26
CA LYS A 41 -8.74 16.04 9.29
C LYS A 41 -9.50 15.03 8.43
N MET A 42 -10.73 15.40 8.06
CA MET A 42 -11.53 14.68 7.07
C MET A 42 -10.90 14.78 5.68
N TRP A 43 -11.15 13.78 4.84
CA TRP A 43 -10.80 13.84 3.43
C TRP A 43 -11.50 15.01 2.71
N SER A 44 -10.76 15.71 1.85
CA SER A 44 -11.30 16.61 0.85
C SER A 44 -10.57 16.37 -0.48
N ASP A 45 -11.29 16.00 -1.53
CA ASP A 45 -10.72 15.74 -2.86
C ASP A 45 -10.12 16.97 -3.54
N THR A 46 -10.49 18.16 -3.09
CA THR A 46 -10.30 19.39 -3.86
C THR A 46 -8.86 19.90 -3.92
N ARG A 47 -7.91 19.46 -3.06
CA ARG A 47 -6.52 19.99 -3.06
C ARG A 47 -5.48 18.99 -2.50
N TRP A 48 -4.32 18.86 -3.14
CA TRP A 48 -3.18 18.04 -2.68
C TRP A 48 -2.67 18.43 -1.28
N GLU A 49 -2.67 19.72 -0.94
CA GLU A 49 -2.29 20.21 0.39
C GLU A 49 -3.17 19.64 1.51
N SER A 50 -4.46 19.41 1.24
CA SER A 50 -5.37 18.79 2.21
C SER A 50 -5.00 17.32 2.46
N LYS A 51 -4.48 16.63 1.43
CA LYS A 51 -4.00 15.24 1.57
C LYS A 51 -2.75 15.17 2.46
N ILE A 52 -1.83 16.13 2.34
CA ILE A 52 -0.64 16.22 3.20
C ILE A 52 -1.02 16.53 4.65
N LYS A 53 -1.87 17.54 4.89
CA LYS A 53 -2.29 17.91 6.26
C LYS A 53 -3.02 16.80 7.00
N ARG A 54 -3.65 15.88 6.26
CA ARG A 54 -4.32 14.70 6.84
C ARG A 54 -3.34 13.64 7.32
N ILE A 55 -2.21 13.46 6.65
CA ILE A 55 -1.21 12.47 7.04
C ILE A 55 -0.28 12.98 8.14
N GLU A 56 -0.19 14.29 8.37
CA GLU A 56 0.67 14.89 9.39
C GLU A 56 0.52 14.25 10.79
N PRO A 57 -0.68 14.09 11.36
CA PRO A 57 -0.83 13.43 12.67
C PRO A 57 -0.34 11.98 12.66
N PHE A 58 -0.55 11.26 11.56
CA PHE A 58 -0.11 9.87 11.42
C PHE A 58 1.40 9.74 11.14
N ARG A 59 2.04 10.79 10.63
CA ARG A 59 3.49 10.82 10.38
C ARG A 59 4.27 11.24 11.62
N TYR A 60 3.85 12.33 12.26
CA TYR A 60 4.60 12.93 13.35
C TYR A 60 4.15 12.44 14.73
N GLU A 61 2.90 11.97 14.85
CA GLU A 61 2.29 11.58 16.13
C GLU A 61 1.72 10.15 16.07
N ALA A 62 2.29 9.29 15.22
CA ALA A 62 1.84 7.92 14.99
C ALA A 62 1.64 7.12 16.30
N ALA A 63 2.59 7.23 17.23
CA ALA A 63 2.53 6.57 18.52
C ALA A 63 1.35 7.08 19.37
N ALA A 64 1.12 8.40 19.39
CA ALA A 64 0.01 8.98 20.14
C ALA A 64 -1.36 8.62 19.54
N VAL A 65 -1.49 8.61 18.22
CA VAL A 65 -2.69 8.13 17.51
C VAL A 65 -2.96 6.66 17.86
N ARG A 66 -1.91 5.83 17.88
CA ARG A 66 -2.00 4.41 18.27
C ARG A 66 -2.51 4.26 19.71
N GLU A 67 -1.96 4.98 20.66
CA GLU A 67 -2.41 4.92 22.06
C GLU A 67 -3.87 5.39 22.22
N ALA A 68 -4.27 6.44 21.51
CA ALA A 68 -5.66 6.88 21.48
C ALA A 68 -6.59 5.80 20.90
N LEU A 69 -6.17 5.12 19.83
CA LEU A 69 -6.92 4.02 19.22
C LEU A 69 -7.08 2.85 20.18
N ILE A 70 -5.99 2.41 20.82
CA ILE A 70 -6.00 1.34 21.83
C ILE A 70 -6.99 1.68 22.95
N LYS A 71 -6.92 2.90 23.48
CA LYS A 71 -7.79 3.36 24.57
C LYS A 71 -9.26 3.41 24.16
N VAL A 72 -9.58 3.82 22.93
CA VAL A 72 -10.96 3.83 22.42
C VAL A 72 -11.50 2.42 22.21
N VAL A 73 -10.72 1.53 21.59
CA VAL A 73 -11.12 0.15 21.32
C VAL A 73 -11.27 -0.67 22.61
N LEU A 74 -10.36 -0.49 23.57
CA LEU A 74 -10.46 -1.08 24.90
C LEU A 74 -11.70 -0.62 25.66
N LYS A 75 -12.10 0.64 25.52
CA LYS A 75 -13.26 1.22 26.22
C LYS A 75 -14.60 0.82 25.59
N GLU A 76 -14.63 0.56 24.27
CA GLU A 76 -15.80 -0.02 23.59
C GLU A 76 -16.06 -1.46 24.02
N LYS A 77 -15.01 -2.26 24.25
CA LYS A 77 -15.12 -3.52 25.00
C LYS A 77 -15.25 -3.24 26.50
N ARG A 78 -16.38 -2.66 26.93
CA ARG A 78 -16.81 -2.82 28.33
C ARG A 78 -16.74 -4.31 28.64
N LEU A 79 -15.85 -4.72 29.54
CA LEU A 79 -15.96 -5.98 30.24
C LEU A 79 -17.35 -5.98 30.88
N ARG A 80 -18.30 -6.69 30.25
CA ARG A 80 -19.66 -6.77 30.75
C ARG A 80 -19.55 -7.53 32.07
N SER A 81 -19.60 -6.82 33.21
CA SER A 81 -19.68 -7.47 34.51
C SER A 81 -21.11 -7.98 34.65
N THR A 82 -21.35 -9.19 34.16
CA THR A 82 -22.57 -9.93 34.46
C THR A 82 -22.48 -10.38 35.91
N LYS A 83 -23.50 -10.06 36.72
CA LYS A 83 -23.62 -10.59 38.08
C LYS A 83 -23.76 -12.11 37.98
N ARG A 84 -22.77 -12.85 38.46
CA ARG A 84 -22.79 -14.32 38.45
C ARG A 84 -23.71 -14.83 39.55
N HIS A 85 -24.50 -15.85 39.25
CA HIS A 85 -25.29 -16.55 40.25
C HIS A 85 -24.46 -17.62 41.00
N TYR A 86 -23.39 -18.13 40.39
CA TYR A 86 -22.56 -19.21 40.95
C TYR A 86 -21.05 -18.98 40.73
N SER A 87 -20.23 -19.41 41.69
CA SER A 87 -18.77 -19.14 41.74
C SER A 87 -17.90 -20.11 40.94
N TYR A 88 -18.46 -21.19 40.39
CA TYR A 88 -17.71 -22.24 39.68
C TYR A 88 -17.68 -22.07 38.15
N GLU A 89 -18.34 -21.05 37.60
CA GLU A 89 -18.32 -20.78 36.16
C GLU A 89 -16.91 -20.32 35.73
N ALA A 90 -16.23 -21.15 34.93
CA ALA A 90 -14.95 -20.81 34.30
C ALA A 90 -15.15 -19.61 33.36
N THR A 91 -14.19 -18.68 33.36
CA THR A 91 -14.16 -17.59 32.37
C THR A 91 -13.83 -18.18 31.00
N ASP A 92 -14.75 -18.07 30.03
CA ASP A 92 -14.33 -17.98 28.64
C ASP A 92 -13.53 -16.68 28.54
N GLU A 93 -12.20 -16.75 28.64
CA GLU A 93 -11.33 -15.58 28.56
C GLU A 93 -11.48 -14.95 27.17
N PRO A 94 -12.15 -13.79 27.05
CA PRO A 94 -12.08 -13.03 25.82
C PRO A 94 -10.63 -12.61 25.64
N ILE A 95 -10.11 -12.56 24.40
CA ILE A 95 -8.73 -12.14 24.07
C ILE A 95 -8.28 -11.04 25.05
N SER A 96 -7.47 -11.45 26.03
CA SER A 96 -7.24 -10.73 27.29
C SER A 96 -6.44 -9.45 27.08
N ASP A 97 -5.71 -9.39 25.96
CA ASP A 97 -4.85 -8.28 25.61
C ASP A 97 -5.33 -7.59 24.33
N ALA A 98 -5.90 -6.39 24.48
CA ALA A 98 -6.32 -5.60 23.31
C ALA A 98 -5.15 -5.07 22.49
N LEU A 99 -3.94 -5.01 23.04
CA LEU A 99 -2.74 -4.75 22.25
C LEU A 99 -2.54 -5.89 21.26
N LYS A 100 -2.68 -7.14 21.73
CA LYS A 100 -2.57 -8.30 20.86
C LYS A 100 -3.70 -8.35 19.82
N TRP A 101 -4.91 -7.97 20.21
CA TRP A 101 -6.01 -7.85 19.25
C TRP A 101 -5.72 -6.79 18.17
N LEU A 102 -5.21 -5.61 18.54
CA LEU A 102 -4.89 -4.54 17.58
C LEU A 102 -3.70 -4.93 16.69
N GLU A 103 -2.69 -5.58 17.25
CA GLU A 103 -1.56 -6.13 16.51
C GLU A 103 -2.04 -7.11 15.44
N VAL A 104 -2.86 -8.10 15.81
CA VAL A 104 -3.30 -9.16 14.90
C VAL A 104 -4.38 -8.69 13.90
N SER A 105 -5.38 -7.95 14.36
CA SER A 105 -6.54 -7.59 13.52
C SER A 105 -6.33 -6.37 12.64
N PHE A 106 -5.33 -5.54 12.96
CA PHE A 106 -5.10 -4.29 12.25
C PHE A 106 -3.67 -4.17 11.75
N PHE A 107 -2.67 -4.26 12.63
CA PHE A 107 -1.28 -4.00 12.24
C PHE A 107 -0.76 -5.05 11.26
N ASN A 108 -0.91 -6.34 11.58
CA ASN A 108 -0.48 -7.42 10.70
C ASN A 108 -1.20 -7.35 9.35
N VAL A 109 -2.51 -7.11 9.35
CA VAL A 109 -3.29 -6.94 8.11
C VAL A 109 -2.76 -5.78 7.26
N ALA A 110 -2.41 -4.65 7.88
CA ALA A 110 -1.85 -3.51 7.17
C ALA A 110 -0.43 -3.78 6.64
N VAL A 111 0.40 -4.49 7.40
CA VAL A 111 1.74 -4.91 7.00
C VAL A 111 1.68 -5.92 5.86
N ASP A 112 0.80 -6.91 5.95
CA ASP A 112 0.58 -7.91 4.90
C ASP A 112 0.12 -7.25 3.60
N ALA A 113 -0.82 -6.31 3.69
CA ALA A 113 -1.27 -5.54 2.51
C ALA A 113 -0.12 -4.72 1.90
N ALA A 114 0.68 -4.03 2.72
CA ALA A 114 1.83 -3.28 2.24
C ALA A 114 2.91 -4.18 1.63
N LEU A 115 3.13 -5.37 2.21
CA LEU A 115 4.08 -6.35 1.74
C LEU A 115 3.62 -6.94 0.39
N SER A 116 2.36 -7.35 0.27
CA SER A 116 1.77 -7.82 -0.98
C SER A 116 1.88 -6.76 -2.08
N ALA A 117 1.49 -5.53 -1.80
CA ALA A 117 1.61 -4.41 -2.73
C ALA A 117 3.04 -4.21 -3.25
N ILE A 118 4.03 -4.26 -2.35
CA ILE A 118 5.44 -4.11 -2.72
C ILE A 118 5.92 -5.29 -3.55
N LEU A 119 5.56 -6.53 -3.17
CA LEU A 119 5.93 -7.73 -3.91
C LEU A 119 5.31 -7.76 -5.31
N GLU A 120 4.02 -7.45 -5.43
CA GLU A 120 3.33 -7.33 -6.72
C GLU A 120 3.98 -6.27 -7.62
N ARG A 121 4.45 -5.17 -7.03
CA ARG A 121 5.17 -4.15 -7.77
C ARG A 121 6.54 -4.65 -8.25
N PHE A 122 7.27 -5.41 -7.45
CA PHE A 122 8.55 -5.99 -7.87
C PHE A 122 8.35 -7.03 -8.98
N THR A 123 7.35 -7.90 -8.86
CA THR A 123 7.05 -8.90 -9.89
C THR A 123 6.62 -8.24 -11.20
N THR A 124 5.78 -7.19 -11.13
CA THR A 124 5.37 -6.42 -12.31
C THR A 124 6.57 -5.71 -12.95
N LEU A 125 7.46 -5.13 -12.15
CA LEU A 125 8.65 -4.46 -12.66
C LEU A 125 9.62 -5.45 -13.31
N GLU A 126 9.76 -6.64 -12.74
CA GLU A 126 10.57 -7.72 -13.31
C GLU A 126 9.98 -8.21 -14.64
N ASP A 127 8.67 -8.41 -14.73
CA ASP A 127 7.98 -8.80 -15.97
C ASP A 127 8.16 -7.74 -17.07
N VAL A 128 7.95 -6.46 -16.75
CA VAL A 128 8.23 -5.36 -17.69
C VAL A 128 9.73 -5.33 -18.05
N GLY A 129 10.62 -5.51 -17.08
CA GLY A 129 12.05 -5.58 -17.31
C GLY A 129 12.43 -6.69 -18.29
N GLN A 130 11.83 -7.88 -18.16
CA GLN A 130 12.06 -9.01 -19.06
C GLN A 130 11.54 -8.73 -20.47
N LYS A 131 10.35 -8.15 -20.61
CA LYS A 131 9.77 -7.75 -21.91
C LYS A 131 10.67 -6.78 -22.68
N PHE A 132 11.34 -5.86 -21.99
CA PHE A 132 12.24 -4.87 -22.59
C PHE A 132 13.73 -5.19 -22.43
N ALA A 133 14.10 -6.39 -21.96
CA ALA A 133 15.47 -6.76 -21.63
C ALA A 133 16.43 -6.69 -22.83
N VAL A 134 15.90 -6.76 -24.06
CA VAL A 134 16.70 -6.55 -25.27
C VAL A 134 17.35 -5.16 -25.27
N LEU A 135 16.66 -4.12 -24.79
CA LEU A 135 17.16 -2.75 -24.78
C LEU A 135 18.32 -2.54 -23.79
N THR A 136 18.43 -3.38 -22.76
CA THR A 136 19.49 -3.27 -21.76
C THR A 136 20.67 -4.19 -22.06
N ASN A 137 20.40 -5.37 -22.64
CA ASN A 137 21.39 -6.44 -22.74
C ASN A 137 21.86 -6.70 -24.18
N PHE A 138 21.38 -5.97 -25.19
CA PHE A 138 21.75 -6.18 -26.60
C PHE A 138 23.25 -6.27 -26.91
N PRO A 139 24.19 -5.58 -26.21
CA PRO A 139 25.61 -5.72 -26.52
C PRO A 139 26.17 -7.12 -26.21
N SER A 140 25.44 -7.90 -25.41
CA SER A 140 25.84 -9.23 -24.94
C SER A 140 25.08 -10.38 -25.63
N LEU A 141 24.15 -10.07 -26.53
CA LEU A 141 23.33 -11.06 -27.22
C LEU A 141 23.95 -11.47 -28.57
N SER A 142 23.70 -12.71 -29.00
CA SER A 142 24.04 -13.11 -30.37
C SER A 142 23.12 -12.45 -31.39
N ASP A 143 23.51 -12.50 -32.66
CA ASP A 143 22.72 -11.93 -33.76
C ASP A 143 21.35 -12.61 -33.91
N GLU A 144 21.29 -13.93 -33.68
CA GLU A 144 20.05 -14.70 -33.68
C GLU A 144 19.16 -14.35 -32.49
N GLU A 145 19.73 -14.27 -31.28
CA GLU A 145 19.00 -13.93 -30.04
C GLU A 145 18.47 -12.49 -30.06
N LEU A 146 19.24 -11.57 -30.64
CA LEU A 146 18.84 -10.17 -30.81
C LEU A 146 17.63 -10.07 -31.75
N ALA A 147 17.64 -10.80 -32.87
CA ALA A 147 16.52 -10.82 -33.80
C ALA A 147 15.25 -11.40 -33.16
N GLU A 148 15.37 -12.52 -32.42
CA GLU A 148 14.26 -13.14 -31.70
C GLU A 148 13.66 -12.19 -30.66
N LYS A 149 14.49 -11.56 -29.82
CA LYS A 149 14.00 -10.67 -28.77
C LYS A 149 13.43 -9.34 -29.30
N CYS A 150 13.97 -8.80 -30.39
CA CYS A 150 13.38 -7.64 -31.07
C CYS A 150 12.01 -7.98 -31.68
N ASP A 151 11.84 -9.19 -32.22
CA ASP A 151 10.56 -9.65 -32.74
C ASP A 151 9.52 -9.85 -31.63
N ALA A 152 9.95 -10.46 -30.51
CA ALA A 152 9.12 -10.60 -29.31
C ALA A 152 8.67 -9.23 -28.78
N LEU A 153 9.59 -8.25 -28.67
CA LEU A 153 9.27 -6.88 -28.24
C LEU A 153 8.27 -6.21 -29.20
N GLY A 154 8.49 -6.34 -30.52
CA GLY A 154 7.57 -5.81 -31.53
C GLY A 154 6.16 -6.41 -31.43
N THR A 155 6.06 -7.69 -31.05
CA THR A 155 4.77 -8.36 -30.83
C THR A 155 4.08 -7.89 -29.55
N ILE A 156 4.85 -7.70 -28.48
CA ILE A 156 4.35 -7.19 -27.19
C ILE A 156 3.75 -5.78 -27.33
N LEU A 157 4.35 -4.95 -28.19
CA LEU A 157 3.94 -3.56 -28.40
C LEU A 157 2.91 -3.38 -29.52
N GLU A 158 2.53 -4.47 -30.18
CA GLU A 158 1.50 -4.44 -31.21
C GLU A 158 0.12 -4.25 -30.60
N PHE A 159 -0.65 -3.29 -31.11
CA PHE A 159 -2.01 -3.03 -30.66
C PHE A 159 -2.94 -2.89 -31.87
N ASN A 160 -4.02 -3.68 -31.89
CA ASN A 160 -4.98 -3.72 -33.00
C ASN A 160 -4.31 -3.93 -34.38
N GLU A 161 -3.40 -4.90 -34.48
CA GLU A 161 -2.67 -5.24 -35.71
C GLU A 161 -1.84 -4.07 -36.29
N LYS A 162 -1.54 -3.07 -35.44
CA LYS A 162 -0.66 -1.95 -35.76
C LYS A 162 0.54 -1.97 -34.83
N SER A 163 1.72 -1.87 -35.44
CA SER A 163 3.00 -1.71 -34.75
C SER A 163 3.65 -0.43 -35.24
N ASP A 164 4.00 0.46 -34.30
CA ASP A 164 4.81 1.64 -34.59
C ASP A 164 6.31 1.30 -34.71
N LEU A 165 6.69 0.07 -34.36
CA LEU A 165 8.05 -0.45 -34.43
C LEU A 165 8.28 -1.24 -35.72
N ASP A 166 9.27 -0.81 -36.51
CA ASP A 166 9.87 -1.65 -37.55
C ASP A 166 10.90 -2.58 -36.91
N ARG A 167 10.52 -3.85 -36.76
CA ARG A 167 11.33 -4.89 -36.11
C ARG A 167 12.67 -5.13 -36.82
N LYS A 168 12.71 -4.98 -38.15
CA LYS A 168 13.93 -5.20 -38.95
C LYS A 168 14.88 -4.01 -38.88
N GLU A 169 14.33 -2.81 -38.83
CA GLU A 169 15.11 -1.59 -38.60
C GLU A 169 15.72 -1.58 -37.20
N LEU A 170 14.92 -1.90 -36.17
CA LEU A 170 15.38 -1.98 -34.78
C LEU A 170 16.61 -2.90 -34.63
N VAL A 171 16.57 -4.11 -35.20
CA VAL A 171 17.72 -5.05 -35.14
C VAL A 171 18.98 -4.44 -35.77
N LYS A 172 18.84 -3.73 -36.88
CA LYS A 172 19.99 -3.09 -37.56
C LYS A 172 20.54 -1.93 -36.74
N GLU A 173 19.68 -1.11 -36.15
CA GLU A 173 20.08 0.01 -35.29
C GLU A 173 20.84 -0.49 -34.07
N MET A 174 20.34 -1.54 -33.41
CA MET A 174 20.98 -2.11 -32.22
C MET A 174 22.34 -2.75 -32.53
N LYS A 175 22.50 -3.39 -33.70
CA LYS A 175 23.79 -3.91 -34.16
C LYS A 175 24.82 -2.82 -34.46
N ASN A 176 24.35 -1.69 -34.99
CA ASN A 176 25.21 -0.57 -35.35
C ASN A 176 25.40 0.43 -34.19
N PHE A 177 24.85 0.12 -33.01
CA PHE A 177 24.90 1.02 -31.87
C PHE A 177 26.36 1.18 -31.40
N PRO A 178 26.86 2.42 -31.25
CA PRO A 178 28.23 2.65 -30.81
C PRO A 178 28.42 2.15 -29.38
N SER A 179 29.65 1.73 -29.05
CA SER A 179 29.99 1.36 -27.67
C SER A 179 29.65 2.51 -26.71
N LEU A 180 28.90 2.21 -25.65
CA LEU A 180 28.59 3.18 -24.61
C LEU A 180 29.89 3.74 -24.02
N PRO A 181 29.95 5.07 -23.76
CA PRO A 181 31.11 5.66 -23.11
C PRO A 181 31.37 5.00 -21.73
N PRO A 182 32.64 4.93 -21.31
CA PRO A 182 33.04 4.28 -20.05
C PRO A 182 32.47 4.95 -18.80
#